data_AF-A0A2V1NYA0-F1
#
_entry.id   AF-A0A2V1NYA0-F1
#
_cell.length_a   1.000
_cell.length_b   1.000
_cell.length_c   1.000
_cell.angle_alpha   90.00
_cell.angle_beta   90.00
_cell.angle_gamma   90.00
#
_symmetry.space_group_name_H-M   'P 1'
#
loop_
_entity.id
_entity.type
_entity.pdbx_description
1 polymer ?
#
loop_
_entity_poly.entity_id
_entity_poly.type
_entity_poly.pdbx_seq_one_letter_code
_entity_poly.pdbx_strand_id
1 'polypeptide(L)' 'MAEARETHTTARPVRIPDEDWTEFGKAVGDRERSRVLREFIAWYLRRPKAALPVRPDVVAARRIADS' A
#
# COMPACT_ATOMS: atom_id res chain seq x y z
N MET A 1 -12.40 29.22 12.50
CA MET A 1 -12.62 28.44 11.26
C MET A 1 -11.95 27.11 11.47
N ALA A 2 -12.70 26.07 11.83
CA ALA A 2 -12.16 24.73 12.01
C ALA A 2 -11.98 24.11 10.61
N GLU A 3 -10.75 24.08 10.12
CA GLU A 3 -10.41 23.51 8.82
C GLU A 3 -10.66 21.99 8.87
N ALA A 4 -11.52 21.52 7.98
CA ALA A 4 -12.06 20.18 8.02
C ALA A 4 -10.95 19.14 7.76
N ARG A 5 -10.70 18.27 8.75
CA ARG A 5 -9.84 17.09 8.60
C ARG A 5 -10.55 16.02 7.77
N GLU A 6 -10.85 16.32 6.51
CA GLU A 6 -11.42 15.34 5.58
C GLU A 6 -10.29 14.70 4.79
N THR A 7 -9.49 13.86 5.46
CA THR A 7 -8.47 13.02 4.78
C THR A 7 -8.75 11.54 5.02
N HIS A 8 -10.02 11.14 4.95
CA HIS A 8 -10.36 9.73 4.81
C HIS A 8 -10.75 9.47 3.37
N THR A 9 -9.78 9.00 2.57
CA THR A 9 -10.11 8.34 1.30
C THR A 9 -11.11 7.23 1.61
N THR A 10 -12.29 7.26 0.97
CA THR A 10 -13.33 6.26 1.18
C THR A 10 -12.77 4.87 0.91
N ALA A 11 -12.90 3.96 1.88
CA ALA A 11 -12.52 2.57 1.71
C ALA A 11 -13.35 1.94 0.57
N ARG A 12 -12.66 1.33 -0.40
CA ARG A 12 -13.29 0.56 -1.48
C ARG A 12 -13.03 -0.92 -1.21
N PRO A 13 -14.06 -1.78 -1.10
CA PRO A 13 -13.85 -3.20 -0.90
C PRO A 13 -13.23 -3.81 -2.16
N VAL A 14 -12.13 -4.54 -1.99
CA VAL A 14 -11.49 -5.35 -3.04
C VAL A 14 -11.51 -6.80 -2.56
N ARG A 15 -11.98 -7.72 -3.39
CA ARG A 15 -11.93 -9.15 -3.09
C ARG A 15 -10.56 -9.68 -3.53
N ILE A 16 -9.83 -10.23 -2.57
CA ILE A 16 -8.51 -10.83 -2.77
C ILE A 16 -8.53 -12.16 -2.00
N PRO A 17 -8.05 -13.28 -2.59
CA PRO A 17 -7.89 -14.54 -1.85
C PRO A 17 -7.05 -14.35 -0.59
N ASP A 18 -7.40 -15.02 0.51
CA ASP A 18 -6.68 -14.93 1.78
C ASP A 18 -5.20 -15.30 1.67
N GLU A 19 -4.88 -16.28 0.82
CA GLU A 19 -3.50 -16.70 0.54
C GLU A 19 -2.68 -15.54 -0.05
N ASP A 20 -3.20 -14.89 -1.09
CA ASP A 20 -2.56 -13.77 -1.77
C ASP A 20 -2.44 -12.56 -0.82
N TRP A 21 -3.47 -12.29 -0.02
CA TRP A 21 -3.45 -11.19 0.95
C TRP A 21 -2.40 -11.39 2.05
N THR A 22 -2.24 -12.63 2.49
CA THR A 22 -1.25 -13.04 3.49
C THR A 22 0.16 -12.92 2.94
N GLU A 23 0.43 -13.52 1.76
CA GLU A 23 1.74 -13.46 1.11
C GLU A 23 2.13 -12.02 0.74
N PHE A 24 1.17 -11.23 0.26
CA PHE A 24 1.39 -9.80 0.01
C PHE A 24 1.79 -9.06 1.30
N GLY A 25 1.09 -9.32 2.41
CA GLY A 25 1.45 -8.76 3.72
C GLY A 25 2.86 -9.13 4.19
N LYS A 26 3.31 -10.36 3.96
CA LYS A 26 4.69 -10.79 4.25
C LYS A 26 5.71 -10.06 3.37
N ALA A 27 5.37 -9.81 2.11
CA ALA A 27 6.25 -9.14 1.18
C ALA A 27 6.37 -7.64 1.49
N VAL A 28 5.27 -6.92 1.73
CA VAL A 28 5.30 -5.45 1.85
C VAL A 28 5.15 -4.90 3.27
N GLY A 29 4.75 -5.74 4.22
CA GLY A 29 4.36 -5.33 5.58
C GLY A 29 2.86 -5.09 5.69
N ASP A 30 2.27 -5.52 6.82
CA ASP A 30 0.81 -5.52 7.03
C ASP A 30 0.18 -4.12 6.88
N ARG A 31 0.88 -3.10 7.39
CA ARG A 31 0.48 -1.69 7.39
C ARG A 31 0.68 -0.98 6.04
N GLU A 32 1.57 -1.48 5.19
CA GLU A 32 1.92 -0.81 3.93
C GLU A 32 1.07 -1.27 2.75
N ARG A 33 0.25 -2.33 2.90
CA ARG A 33 -0.56 -2.89 1.81
C ARG A 33 -1.39 -1.83 1.07
N SER A 34 -2.14 -1.01 1.80
CA SER A 34 -2.99 0.03 1.20
C SER A 34 -2.17 1.16 0.56
N ARG A 35 -0.95 1.42 1.03
CA ARG A 35 -0.05 2.40 0.42
C ARG A 35 0.45 1.89 -0.93
N VAL A 36 0.98 0.67 -0.97
CA VAL A 36 1.49 0.03 -2.20
C VAL A 36 0.40 -0.09 -3.25
N LEU A 37 -0.83 -0.47 -2.86
CA LEU A 37 -1.97 -0.53 -3.79
C LEU A 37 -2.30 0.85 -4.37
N ARG A 38 -2.28 1.92 -3.57
CA ARG A 38 -2.51 3.29 -4.07
C ARG A 38 -1.42 3.75 -5.03
N GLU A 39 -0.16 3.45 -4.73
CA GLU A 39 0.98 3.77 -5.60
C GLU A 39 0.90 3.00 -6.91
N PHE A 40 0.54 1.71 -6.86
CA PHE A 40 0.32 0.89 -8.05
C PHE A 40 -0.82 1.46 -8.92
N ILE A 41 -1.96 1.82 -8.33
CA ILE A 41 -3.07 2.44 -9.06
C ILE A 41 -2.64 3.77 -9.70
N ALA A 42 -1.91 4.61 -8.97
CA ALA A 42 -1.42 5.88 -9.49
C ALA A 42 -0.47 5.67 -10.69
N TRP A 43 0.42 4.68 -10.61
CA TRP A 43 1.31 4.30 -11.70
C TRP A 43 0.55 3.73 -12.90
N TYR A 44 -0.41 2.83 -12.67
CA TYR A 44 -1.24 2.23 -13.74
C TYR A 44 -2.02 3.28 -14.51
N LEU A 45 -2.52 4.31 -13.82
CA LEU A 45 -3.22 5.45 -14.41
C LEU A 45 -2.28 6.53 -15.00
N ARG A 46 -0.95 6.30 -14.98
CA ARG A 46 0.09 7.24 -15.45
C ARG A 46 -0.04 8.64 -14.83
N ARG A 47 -0.36 8.72 -13.54
CA ARG A 47 -0.43 9.99 -12.82
C ARG A 47 0.95 10.67 -12.77
N PRO A 48 1.02 12.00 -12.75
CA PRO A 48 2.29 12.71 -12.65
C PRO A 48 3.04 12.28 -11.38
N LYS A 49 4.34 12.01 -11.50
CA LYS A 49 5.25 11.54 -10.43
C LYS A 49 4.95 10.13 -9.88
N ALA A 50 4.00 9.39 -10.46
CA ALA A 50 3.75 8.03 -10.02
C ALA A 50 4.84 7.08 -10.53
N ALA A 51 5.41 6.28 -9.62
CA ALA A 51 6.40 5.26 -9.91
C ALA A 51 5.83 3.88 -9.62
N LEU A 52 6.30 2.87 -10.35
CA LEU A 52 5.97 1.48 -10.07
C LEU A 52 6.51 1.13 -8.67
N PRO A 53 5.68 0.59 -7.76
CA PRO A 53 6.15 0.20 -6.43
C PRO A 53 7.26 -0.84 -6.56
N VAL A 54 8.39 -0.60 -5.89
CA VAL A 54 9.49 -1.56 -5.83
C VAL A 54 9.12 -2.62 -4.82
N ARG A 55 9.27 -3.90 -5.19
CA ARG A 55 9.16 -5.00 -4.21
C ARG A 55 10.29 -4.82 -3.20
N PRO A 56 10.01 -4.60 -1.91
CA PRO A 56 11.07 -4.44 -0.92
C PRO A 56 11.89 -5.73 -0.91
N ASP A 57 13.22 -5.58 -0.95
CA ASP A 57 14.13 -6.71 -0.81
C ASP A 57 13.86 -7.36 0.55
N VAL A 58 13.81 -8.70 0.56
CA VAL A 58 13.33 -9.50 1.71
C VAL A 58 14.10 -9.18 3.00
N VAL A 59 15.33 -8.65 2.87
CA VAL A 59 16.19 -8.22 3.98
C VAL A 59 15.75 -6.87 4.58
N ALA A 60 15.23 -5.94 3.77
CA ALA A 60 14.78 -4.62 4.23
C ALA A 60 13.41 -4.69 4.91
N ALA A 61 12.50 -5.54 4.44
CA ALA A 61 11.16 -5.72 5.00
C ALA A 61 11.18 -6.17 6.47
N ARG A 62 12.21 -6.92 6.89
CA ARG A 62 12.38 -7.40 8.28
C ARG A 62 12.58 -6.25 9.29
N ARG A 63 13.18 -5.11 8.88
CA ARG A 63 13.41 -3.95 9.76
C ARG A 63 12.16 -3.12 10.02
N ILE A 64 11.21 -3.12 9.08
CA ILE A 64 9.97 -2.33 9.16
C ILE A 64 8.92 -3.04 10.04
N ALA A 65 9.04 -4.37 10.18
CA ALA A 65 8.16 -5.19 11.01
C ALA A 65 8.50 -5.17 12.52
N ASP A 66 9.64 -4.58 12.90
CA ASP A 66 10.19 -4.57 14.27
C ASP A 66 10.19 -3.16 14.91
N SER A 67 9.47 -2.19 14.32
CA SER A 67 9.34 -0.81 14.83
C SER A 67 7.90 -0.31 14.86
#